data_AF-A0A2N7YSC1-F1
#
_entry.id   AF-A0A2N7YSC1-F1
#
_cell.length_a   1.000
_cell.length_b   1.000
_cell.length_c   1.000
_cell.angle_alpha   90.00
_cell.angle_beta   90.00
_cell.angle_gamma   90.00
#
_symmetry.space_group_name_H-M   'P 1'
#
loop_
_entity.id
_entity.type
_entity.pdbx_description
1 polymer ?
#
loop_
_entity_poly.entity_id
_entity_poly.type
_entity_poly.pdbx_seq_one_letter_code
_entity_poly.pdbx_strand_id
1 'polypeptide(L)'
;AGVRRYGFHGLSCESILAQLGDAVPHRLIIAHLGNGASVTAVLDGHSVDTSMGLTPSGGVVMGTRAGDIDPGLLLYLMRERGLD
;
A
#
# COMPACT_ATOMS: atom_id res chain seq x y z
N ALA A 1 14.72 -10.96 -14.34
CA ALA A 1 13.40 -10.98 -13.67
C ALA A 1 13.55 -10.29 -12.33
N GLY A 2 12.67 -9.35 -11.96
CA GLY A 2 12.94 -8.39 -10.88
C GLY A 2 11.78 -8.22 -9.90
N VAL A 3 12.11 -8.03 -8.63
CA VAL A 3 11.19 -7.64 -7.56
C VAL A 3 10.73 -6.21 -7.83
N ARG A 4 9.41 -5.98 -7.80
CA ARG A 4 8.80 -4.68 -8.06
C ARG A 4 7.73 -4.38 -7.02
N ARG A 5 7.52 -3.08 -6.78
CA ARG A 5 6.30 -2.59 -6.12
C ARG A 5 5.15 -2.72 -7.11
N TYR A 6 4.08 -3.42 -6.71
CA TYR A 6 2.87 -3.54 -7.52
C TYR A 6 1.76 -2.62 -6.99
N GLY A 7 1.59 -2.60 -5.66
CA GLY A 7 0.47 -1.88 -5.05
C GLY A 7 -0.88 -2.60 -5.20
N PHE A 8 -1.84 -2.20 -4.36
CA PHE A 8 -3.20 -2.76 -4.35
C PHE A 8 -4.23 -1.65 -4.07
N HIS A 9 -5.52 -2.02 -4.02
CA HIS A 9 -6.65 -1.08 -3.94
C HIS A 9 -6.77 -0.12 -5.15
N GLY A 10 -6.20 -0.49 -6.31
CA GLY A 10 -6.26 0.30 -7.54
C GLY A 10 -7.69 0.59 -8.02
N LEU A 11 -8.58 -0.41 -8.00
CA LEU A 11 -10.00 -0.21 -8.36
C LEU A 11 -10.71 0.78 -7.43
N SER A 12 -10.35 0.79 -6.14
CA SER A 12 -10.90 1.78 -5.21
C SER A 12 -10.37 3.18 -5.52
N CYS A 13 -9.09 3.31 -5.88
CA CYS A 13 -8.52 4.60 -6.27
C CYS A 13 -9.14 5.11 -7.57
N GLU A 14 -9.28 4.24 -8.58
CA GLU A 14 -9.95 4.54 -9.85
C GLU A 14 -11.39 4.98 -9.64
N SER A 15 -12.15 4.28 -8.79
CA SER A 15 -13.51 4.66 -8.44
C SER A 15 -13.60 6.06 -7.80
N ILE A 16 -12.64 6.41 -6.93
CA ILE A 16 -12.57 7.74 -6.31
C ILE A 16 -12.27 8.82 -7.37
N LEU A 17 -11.34 8.55 -8.28
CA LEU A 17 -11.01 9.48 -9.36
C LEU A 17 -12.19 9.68 -10.32
N ALA A 18 -12.90 8.61 -10.65
CA ALA A 18 -14.11 8.68 -11.48
C ALA A 18 -15.23 9.49 -10.81
N GLN A 19 -15.38 9.39 -9.49
CA GLN A 19 -16.36 10.17 -8.72
C GLN A 19 -15.99 11.65 -8.62
N LEU A 20 -14.69 11.97 -8.53
CA LEU A 20 -14.22 13.35 -8.54
C LEU A 20 -14.33 13.99 -9.92
N GLY A 21 -14.14 13.23 -11.00
CA GLY A 21 -14.24 13.73 -12.38
C GLY A 21 -13.36 14.96 -12.61
N ASP A 22 -13.95 16.05 -13.11
CA ASP A 22 -13.24 17.31 -13.37
C ASP A 22 -12.75 18.03 -12.10
N ALA A 23 -13.23 17.61 -10.92
CA ALA A 23 -12.79 18.16 -9.63
C ALA A 23 -11.58 17.42 -9.03
N VAL A 24 -10.93 16.49 -9.75
CA VAL A 24 -9.68 15.86 -9.30
C VAL A 24 -8.60 16.93 -9.08
N PRO A 25 -8.03 17.06 -7.87
CA PRO A 25 -6.94 18.00 -7.63
C PRO A 25 -5.65 17.56 -8.35
N HIS A 26 -4.82 18.53 -8.76
CA HIS A 26 -3.49 18.28 -9.34
C HIS A 26 -2.63 17.36 -8.45
N ARG A 27 -2.70 17.51 -7.12
CA ARG A 27 -2.04 16.60 -6.14
C ARG A 27 -3.08 16.05 -5.18
N LEU A 28 -3.21 14.73 -5.13
CA LEU A 28 -4.17 14.04 -4.29
C LEU A 28 -3.49 12.88 -3.56
N ILE A 29 -3.82 12.71 -2.28
CA ILE A 29 -3.49 11.51 -1.52
C ILE A 29 -4.79 10.77 -1.22
N ILE A 30 -4.87 9.50 -1.61
CA ILE A 30 -6.01 8.63 -1.32
C ILE A 30 -5.61 7.68 -0.19
N ALA A 31 -6.32 7.74 0.93
CA ALA A 31 -6.20 6.77 2.02
C ALA A 31 -7.36 5.78 1.96
N HIS A 32 -7.11 4.57 1.44
CA HIS A 32 -8.05 3.47 1.50
C HIS A 32 -7.91 2.77 2.85
N LEU A 33 -8.87 2.95 3.75
CA LEU A 33 -8.82 2.44 5.12
C LEU A 33 -9.91 1.38 5.33
N GLY A 34 -9.49 0.12 5.36
CA GLY A 34 -10.34 -1.03 5.66
C GLY A 34 -9.54 -2.13 6.37
N ASN A 35 -9.99 -3.39 6.28
CA ASN A 35 -9.23 -4.51 6.86
C ASN A 35 -7.85 -4.70 6.18
N GLY A 36 -7.75 -4.32 4.90
CA GLY A 36 -6.49 -3.93 4.26
C GLY A 36 -6.49 -2.42 4.06
N ALA A 37 -5.35 -1.78 4.26
CA ALA A 37 -5.25 -0.34 4.15
C ALA A 37 -4.03 0.08 3.32
N SER A 38 -4.20 1.11 2.50
CA SER A 38 -3.10 1.69 1.72
C SER A 38 -3.25 3.19 1.57
N VAL A 39 -2.12 3.85 1.36
CA VAL A 39 -2.05 5.26 0.98
C VAL A 39 -1.47 5.36 -0.42
N THR A 40 -2.19 6.00 -1.33
CA THR A 40 -1.78 6.15 -2.74
C THR A 40 -1.62 7.63 -3.08
N ALA A 41 -0.47 7.98 -3.63
CA ALA A 41 -0.20 9.30 -4.15
C ALA A 41 -0.65 9.38 -5.62
N VAL A 42 -1.43 10.40 -5.93
CA VAL A 42 -1.96 10.68 -7.26
C VAL A 42 -1.49 12.07 -7.70
N LEU A 43 -0.93 12.15 -8.89
CA LEU A 43 -0.52 13.38 -9.57
C LEU A 43 -1.27 13.44 -10.91
N ASP A 44 -1.98 14.53 -11.17
CA ASP A 44 -2.75 14.73 -12.40
C ASP A 44 -3.69 13.56 -12.73
N GLY A 45 -4.36 13.02 -11.70
CA GLY A 45 -5.27 11.88 -11.86
C GLY A 45 -4.57 10.52 -12.05
N HIS A 46 -3.24 10.46 -12.05
CA HIS A 46 -2.47 9.22 -12.21
C HIS A 46 -1.78 8.82 -10.90
N SER A 47 -1.89 7.55 -10.53
CA SER A 47 -1.15 6.98 -9.39
C SER A 47 0.36 7.03 -9.67
N VAL A 48 1.13 7.65 -8.78
CA VAL A 48 2.59 7.79 -8.89
C VAL A 48 3.37 7.03 -7.82
N ASP A 49 2.75 6.74 -6.68
CA ASP A 49 3.30 5.86 -5.64
C ASP A 49 2.19 5.31 -4.74
N THR A 50 2.46 4.21 -4.04
CA THR A 50 1.53 3.64 -3.06
C THR A 50 2.26 2.91 -1.95
N SER A 51 1.69 2.92 -0.74
CA SER A 51 2.32 2.36 0.45
C SER A 51 2.56 0.85 0.35
N MET A 52 1.68 0.12 -0.34
CA MET A 52 1.82 -1.34 -0.48
C MET A 52 2.92 -1.71 -1.49
N GLY A 53 3.60 -2.82 -1.23
CA GLY A 53 4.81 -3.26 -1.93
C GLY A 53 4.56 -4.30 -3.02
N LEU A 54 5.39 -5.34 -3.00
CA LEU A 54 5.20 -6.57 -3.78
C LEU A 54 3.90 -7.29 -3.38
N THR A 55 3.60 -7.30 -2.08
CA THR A 55 2.40 -7.88 -1.50
C THR A 55 1.62 -6.81 -0.73
N PRO A 56 0.36 -7.10 -0.36
CA PRO A 56 -0.43 -6.22 0.50
C PRO A 56 0.03 -6.15 1.96
N SER A 57 1.18 -6.74 2.32
CA SER A 57 1.64 -6.83 3.72
C SER A 57 2.39 -5.59 4.19
N GLY A 58 3.13 -4.93 3.29
CA GLY A 58 3.87 -3.70 3.58
C GLY A 58 2.99 -2.44 3.49
N GLY A 59 3.49 -1.33 4.01
CA GLY A 59 2.83 -0.04 4.10
C GLY A 59 2.29 0.25 5.50
N VAL A 60 1.05 0.73 5.57
CA VAL A 60 0.43 1.14 6.84
C VAL A 60 -0.04 -0.07 7.67
N VAL A 61 -0.23 0.16 8.98
CA VAL A 61 -0.84 -0.83 9.89
C VAL A 61 -2.27 -1.15 9.45
N MET A 62 -2.66 -2.42 9.55
CA MET A 62 -3.98 -2.92 9.12
C MET A 62 -4.61 -3.81 10.20
N GLY A 63 -5.78 -4.41 9.93
CA GLY A 63 -6.52 -5.18 10.94
C GLY A 63 -5.73 -6.36 11.52
N THR A 64 -5.06 -7.14 10.67
CA THR A 64 -4.27 -8.32 11.08
C THR A 64 -2.89 -8.39 10.44
N ARG A 65 -2.46 -7.30 9.79
CA ARG A 65 -1.13 -7.17 9.17
C ARG A 65 -0.38 -6.01 9.80
N ALA A 66 0.90 -6.24 10.07
CA ALA A 66 1.75 -5.26 10.74
C ALA A 66 2.00 -4.00 9.88
N GLY A 67 1.96 -4.12 8.55
CA GLY A 67 2.47 -3.08 7.67
C GLY A 67 4.00 -3.18 7.54
N ASP A 68 4.66 -2.04 7.37
CA ASP A 68 6.11 -1.97 7.33
C ASP A 68 6.73 -2.36 8.68
N ILE A 69 7.69 -3.27 8.61
CA ILE A 69 8.50 -3.74 9.74
C ILE A 69 9.97 -3.72 9.33
N ASP A 70 10.88 -3.76 10.30
CA ASP A 70 12.31 -3.95 10.02
C ASP A 70 12.50 -5.27 9.22
N PRO A 71 13.13 -5.25 8.03
CA PRO A 71 13.35 -6.45 7.24
C PRO A 71 14.14 -7.54 7.98
N GLY A 72 15.01 -7.16 8.91
CA GLY A 72 15.78 -8.06 9.77
C GLY A 72 14.96 -8.73 10.88
N LEU A 73 13.78 -8.19 11.21
CA LEU A 73 12.90 -8.77 12.24
C LEU A 73 12.46 -10.19 11.86
N LEU A 74 12.15 -10.43 10.59
CA LEU A 74 11.79 -11.77 10.12
C LEU A 74 12.93 -12.77 10.38
N LEU A 75 14.17 -12.39 10.01
CA LEU A 75 15.35 -13.24 10.23
C LEU A 75 15.64 -13.47 11.71
N TYR A 76 15.44 -12.45 12.56
CA TYR A 76 15.55 -12.57 14.00
C TYR A 76 14.53 -13.56 14.56
N LEU A 77 13.25 -13.43 14.16
CA LEU A 77 12.18 -14.32 14.64
C LEU A 77 12.38 -15.76 14.19
N MET A 78 12.81 -16.01 12.95
CA MET A 78 13.14 -17.35 12.46
C MET A 78 14.22 -17.99 13.34
N ARG A 79 15.29 -17.25 13.68
CA ARG A 79 16.42 -17.76 14.48
C ARG A 79 16.09 -17.96 15.95
N GLU A 80 15.45 -16.98 16.60
CA GLU A 80 15.26 -16.98 18.05
C GLU A 80 13.98 -17.68 18.50
N ARG A 81 12.99 -17.83 17.61
CA ARG A 81 11.68 -18.41 17.93
C ARG A 81 11.40 -19.72 17.20
N GLY A 82 12.31 -20.21 16.34
CA GLY A 82 12.09 -21.41 15.54
C GLY A 82 10.85 -21.29 14.66
N LEU A 83 10.69 -20.11 14.04
CA LEU A 83 9.59 -19.78 13.13
C LEU A 83 10.05 -19.91 11.68
N ASP A 84 10.61 -21.06 11.34
CA ASP A 84 11.18 -21.45 10.04
C ASP A 84 10.26 -22.34 9.19
#